data_AF-A0A5B7X130-F1
#
_entry.id   AF-A0A5B7X130-F1
#
_cell.length_a   1.000
_cell.length_b   1.000
_cell.length_c   1.000
_cell.angle_alpha   90.00
_cell.angle_beta   90.00
_cell.angle_gamma   90.00
#
_symmetry.space_group_name_H-M   'P 1'
#
loop_
_entity.id
_entity.type
_entity.pdbx_description
1 polymer ?
#
loop_
_entity_poly.entity_id
_entity_poly.type
_entity_poly.pdbx_seq_one_letter_code
_entity_poly.pdbx_strand_id
1 'polypeptide(L)'
;MTKKIFTLFSLIITSGLWAQPQVPEEYFQEPLDVPLVLSGTFGELRSNHFHSGLDIKTQQREGLNVIAAAGGFVSRINVQHYGYGKALYIQHPNGYTTVYGHLKEFSPEIEAYIKKIQYAQESYEVEIYPEAGVLPVNQGDLVAYSGNTGGSGGPHLHFEIRDGNQRPMNPKLFGINVKDSQPPTINSLYAYPIGEDAHVNGSTRRQRIRLIPLNDGSFRTEQIDACGEIGFGISAIDKQDAAANNNGVYRVQANLNGDVVFDMNMDRFSFNESRHLNQLIDYEYYANNRSRVKKLFVGPNNHLSIYNTVVDRGIVNVQDSLNYIYSIKVTDFSGNEKMVRVQIQGKQPAVKPEKRQPETDYFVQANQAFNVDENGIDAYIPKGSLYDDTYLDIKFQGDTIYFHKDDTPIHSNITLGFNVSDYPQEEREKMFIARLGYGGRPSYNSTTKKGDRFTTGIRTFGTYTLAKDTRPPSITPVNFKNGQWISGNSTLVIRIADDLSGIKSYRATVNGKFILMEYEYKNNTLTHKFSDGVVTDTENNLKVIVTDNVGNSSTYEATFFRK
;
A
#
# COMPACT_ATOMS: atom_id res chain seq x y z
N MET A 1 42.79 -44.89 56.80
CA MET A 1 41.38 -44.58 56.51
C MET A 1 41.31 -43.16 55.94
N THR A 2 41.18 -43.05 54.63
CA THR A 2 41.14 -41.80 53.86
C THR A 2 39.72 -41.26 53.80
N LYS A 3 39.45 -40.10 54.40
CA LYS A 3 38.17 -39.39 54.29
C LYS A 3 38.15 -38.61 52.95
N LYS A 4 37.26 -39.01 52.04
CA LYS A 4 36.95 -38.23 50.83
C LYS A 4 35.91 -37.16 51.18
N ILE A 5 36.25 -35.91 50.89
CA ILE A 5 35.35 -34.76 50.91
C ILE A 5 34.68 -34.69 49.53
N PHE A 6 33.35 -34.77 49.49
CA PHE A 6 32.57 -34.49 48.29
C PHE A 6 32.00 -33.07 48.42
N THR A 7 32.52 -32.14 47.62
CA THR A 7 31.99 -30.79 47.48
C THR A 7 30.93 -30.80 46.38
N LEU A 8 29.67 -30.57 46.75
CA LEU A 8 28.54 -30.49 45.83
C LEU A 8 28.54 -29.09 45.18
N PHE A 9 28.81 -29.01 43.88
CA PHE A 9 28.72 -27.78 43.09
C PHE A 9 27.28 -27.68 42.55
N SER A 10 26.46 -26.80 43.13
CA SER A 10 25.13 -26.48 42.59
C SER A 10 25.27 -25.47 41.46
N LEU A 11 25.03 -25.91 40.22
CA LEU A 11 24.93 -25.06 39.05
C LEU A 11 23.56 -24.38 39.05
N ILE A 12 23.51 -23.08 39.35
CA ILE A 12 22.29 -22.27 39.19
C ILE A 12 22.19 -21.89 37.72
N ILE A 13 21.33 -22.58 36.97
CA ILE A 13 20.93 -22.19 35.62
C ILE A 13 19.85 -21.12 35.76
N THR A 14 20.23 -19.84 35.65
CA THR A 14 19.25 -18.75 35.51
C THR A 14 18.73 -18.75 34.07
N SER A 15 17.55 -19.32 33.85
CA SER A 15 16.78 -19.09 32.62
C SER A 15 16.30 -17.64 32.62
N GLY A 16 16.98 -16.78 31.85
CA GLY A 16 16.49 -15.45 31.53
C GLY A 16 15.18 -15.56 30.77
N LEU A 17 14.06 -15.30 31.44
CA LEU A 17 12.79 -15.04 30.79
C LEU A 17 12.91 -13.66 30.13
N TRP A 18 13.11 -13.64 28.81
CA TRP A 18 12.95 -12.44 28.02
C TRP A 18 11.45 -12.14 27.97
N ALA A 19 10.95 -11.39 28.95
CA ALA A 19 9.63 -10.77 28.86
C ALA A 19 9.66 -9.84 27.64
N GLN A 20 8.70 -10.00 26.73
CA GLN A 20 8.52 -9.00 25.68
C GLN A 20 8.26 -7.65 26.38
N PRO A 21 8.95 -6.56 25.99
CA PRO A 21 8.67 -5.26 26.58
C PRO A 21 7.19 -4.94 26.36
N GLN A 22 6.48 -4.69 27.45
CA GLN A 22 5.08 -4.31 27.41
C GLN A 22 4.95 -3.00 26.63
N VAL A 23 3.95 -2.92 25.74
CA VAL A 23 3.69 -1.72 24.94
C VAL A 23 3.30 -0.58 25.89
N PRO A 24 3.93 0.61 25.79
CA PRO A 24 3.67 1.71 26.72
C PRO A 24 2.41 2.48 26.33
N GLU A 25 1.26 2.12 26.91
CA GLU A 25 -0.06 2.68 26.60
C GLU A 25 -0.23 4.18 26.94
N GLU A 26 0.56 4.73 27.88
CA GLU A 26 0.43 6.12 28.33
C GLU A 26 1.55 7.05 27.84
N TYR A 27 2.50 6.53 27.04
CA TYR A 27 3.66 7.31 26.61
C TYR A 27 3.35 8.27 25.45
N PHE A 28 2.40 7.90 24.58
CA PHE A 28 2.02 8.67 23.40
C PHE A 28 0.67 9.34 23.60
N GLN A 29 0.60 10.64 23.36
CA GLN A 29 -0.68 11.36 23.30
C GLN A 29 -1.23 11.39 21.87
N GLU A 30 -2.49 11.79 21.74
CA GLU A 30 -3.15 11.99 20.45
C GLU A 30 -2.42 13.05 19.61
N PRO A 31 -2.22 12.85 18.30
CA PRO A 31 -1.43 13.76 17.46
C PRO A 31 -2.21 14.99 16.96
N LEU A 32 -3.48 15.14 17.34
CA LEU A 32 -4.36 16.26 16.98
C LEU A 32 -5.18 16.70 18.19
N ASP A 33 -5.41 18.01 18.34
CA ASP A 33 -6.27 18.59 19.38
C ASP A 33 -7.77 18.56 19.03
N VAL A 34 -8.23 17.50 18.37
CA VAL A 34 -9.64 17.32 18.00
C VAL A 34 -10.07 15.89 18.30
N PRO A 35 -11.37 15.63 18.57
CA PRO A 35 -11.86 14.27 18.73
C PRO A 35 -11.47 13.38 17.56
N LEU A 36 -10.82 12.26 17.86
CA LEU A 36 -10.34 11.34 16.85
C LEU A 36 -11.51 10.62 16.16
N VAL A 37 -11.57 10.75 14.84
CA VAL A 37 -12.50 10.03 13.98
C VAL A 37 -11.70 9.46 12.82
N LEU A 38 -11.75 8.15 12.58
CA LEU A 38 -10.92 7.53 11.56
C LEU A 38 -11.63 7.43 10.21
N SER A 39 -10.85 7.58 9.14
CA SER A 39 -11.18 7.17 7.78
C SER A 39 -10.53 5.85 7.37
N GLY A 40 -9.55 5.40 8.14
CA GLY A 40 -8.81 4.15 7.94
C GLY A 40 -8.06 3.73 9.20
N THR A 41 -7.92 2.43 9.38
CA THR A 41 -7.36 1.73 10.55
C THR A 41 -6.12 0.93 10.16
N PHE A 42 -5.32 0.58 11.18
CA PHE A 42 -4.12 -0.22 10.99
C PHE A 42 -4.43 -1.61 10.45
N GLY A 43 -3.59 -2.12 9.54
CA GLY A 43 -3.74 -3.46 8.98
C GLY A 43 -4.84 -3.59 7.92
N GLU A 44 -5.49 -2.50 7.55
CA GLU A 44 -6.43 -2.51 6.43
C GLU A 44 -5.78 -3.01 5.15
N LEU A 45 -6.51 -3.84 4.42
CA LEU A 45 -6.05 -4.31 3.13
C LEU A 45 -6.06 -3.12 2.15
N ARG A 46 -4.92 -2.77 1.57
CA ARG A 46 -4.81 -1.87 0.41
C ARG A 46 -4.41 -2.68 -0.83
N SER A 47 -4.27 -2.04 -1.98
CA SER A 47 -4.15 -2.75 -3.28
C SER A 47 -3.01 -3.76 -3.33
N ASN A 48 -1.89 -3.50 -2.66
CA ASN A 48 -0.71 -4.36 -2.66
C ASN A 48 0.10 -4.29 -1.34
N HIS A 49 -0.52 -3.81 -0.26
CA HIS A 49 0.12 -3.63 1.05
C HIS A 49 -0.96 -3.47 2.15
N PHE A 50 -0.56 -3.64 3.40
CA PHE A 50 -1.36 -3.28 4.58
C PHE A 50 -1.20 -1.80 4.91
N HIS A 51 -2.27 -1.17 5.36
CA HIS A 51 -2.24 0.18 5.90
C HIS A 51 -1.43 0.24 7.21
N SER A 52 -0.40 1.07 7.26
CA SER A 52 0.63 1.08 8.32
C SER A 52 0.31 1.97 9.52
N GLY A 53 -0.84 2.64 9.53
CA GLY A 53 -1.19 3.60 10.57
C GLY A 53 -2.69 3.79 10.73
N LEU A 54 -3.05 4.91 11.33
CA LEU A 54 -4.41 5.42 11.40
C LEU A 54 -4.54 6.62 10.45
N ASP A 55 -5.62 6.64 9.66
CA ASP A 55 -5.99 7.82 8.87
C ASP A 55 -7.02 8.61 9.69
N ILE A 56 -6.56 9.65 10.38
CA ILE A 56 -7.37 10.48 11.29
C ILE A 56 -7.99 11.63 10.50
N LYS A 57 -9.32 11.71 10.47
CA LYS A 57 -10.05 12.73 9.74
C LYS A 57 -9.79 14.12 10.32
N THR A 58 -9.64 15.09 9.44
CA THR A 58 -9.42 16.49 9.80
C THR A 58 -10.64 17.35 9.52
N GLN A 59 -11.84 16.82 9.78
CA GLN A 59 -13.13 17.53 9.61
C GLN A 59 -13.29 18.15 8.20
N GLN A 60 -12.85 17.44 7.17
CA GLN A 60 -12.89 17.87 5.75
C GLN A 60 -12.08 19.14 5.45
N ARG A 61 -11.12 19.52 6.30
CA ARG A 61 -10.24 20.68 6.10
C ARG A 61 -8.77 20.32 6.29
N GLU A 62 -7.92 21.09 5.62
CA GLU A 62 -6.48 21.09 5.89
C GLU A 62 -6.13 22.18 6.92
N GLY A 63 -4.95 22.08 7.53
CA GLY A 63 -4.41 23.11 8.40
C GLY A 63 -4.72 22.93 9.90
N LEU A 64 -5.13 21.75 10.36
CA LEU A 64 -5.21 21.49 11.80
C LEU A 64 -3.80 21.36 12.37
N ASN A 65 -3.60 21.82 13.61
CA ASN A 65 -2.34 21.63 14.31
C ASN A 65 -2.07 20.14 14.48
N VAL A 66 -0.88 19.72 14.06
CA VAL A 66 -0.33 18.39 14.32
C VAL A 66 0.76 18.54 15.36
N ILE A 67 0.61 17.84 16.48
CA ILE A 67 1.51 17.93 17.62
C ILE A 67 2.34 16.65 17.78
N ALA A 68 3.51 16.77 18.40
CA ALA A 68 4.35 15.62 18.72
C ALA A 68 3.65 14.74 19.77
N ALA A 69 3.40 13.48 19.43
CA ALA A 69 2.77 12.50 20.32
C ALA A 69 3.64 12.18 21.55
N ALA A 70 4.96 12.36 21.48
CA ALA A 70 5.88 12.25 22.60
C ALA A 70 7.17 13.04 22.34
N GLY A 71 7.96 13.30 23.39
CA GLY A 71 9.26 13.96 23.27
C GLY A 71 10.30 13.10 22.54
N GLY A 72 11.22 13.76 21.85
CA GLY A 72 12.25 13.11 21.02
C GLY A 72 12.97 14.11 20.11
N PHE A 73 13.32 13.67 18.91
CA PHE A 73 13.89 14.52 17.87
C PHE A 73 13.37 14.13 16.49
N VAL A 74 13.32 15.07 15.57
CA VAL A 74 13.00 14.80 14.17
C VAL A 74 14.14 14.01 13.52
N SER A 75 13.91 12.73 13.24
CA SER A 75 14.93 11.81 12.71
C SER A 75 14.94 11.70 11.19
N ARG A 76 13.81 12.04 10.55
CA ARG A 76 13.67 12.06 9.09
C ARG A 76 12.58 13.02 8.67
N ILE A 77 12.82 13.74 7.58
CA ILE A 77 11.82 14.50 6.85
C ILE A 77 11.85 14.04 5.40
N ASN A 78 10.67 13.74 4.85
CA ASN A 78 10.54 13.34 3.46
C ASN A 78 9.49 14.22 2.78
N VAL A 79 9.87 14.90 1.70
CA VAL A 79 8.97 15.70 0.87
C VAL A 79 8.96 15.08 -0.52
N GLN A 80 7.81 14.55 -0.92
CA GLN A 80 7.60 13.90 -2.22
C GLN A 80 6.26 14.31 -2.82
N HIS A 81 6.10 14.13 -4.13
CA HIS A 81 4.82 14.35 -4.80
C HIS A 81 3.78 13.27 -4.49
N TYR A 82 4.25 12.05 -4.25
CA TYR A 82 3.43 10.86 -4.06
C TYR A 82 3.69 10.21 -2.69
N GLY A 83 3.13 9.03 -2.44
CA GLY A 83 3.30 8.33 -1.16
C GLY A 83 2.74 9.16 0.00
N TYR A 84 3.53 9.37 1.05
CA TYR A 84 3.12 10.19 2.20
C TYR A 84 3.07 11.71 1.90
N GLY A 85 3.55 12.18 0.75
CA GLY A 85 3.64 13.61 0.50
C GLY A 85 4.71 14.26 1.37
N LYS A 86 4.32 15.24 2.17
CA LYS A 86 5.17 15.78 3.25
C LYS A 86 5.01 14.90 4.49
N ALA A 87 6.11 14.31 4.95
CA ALA A 87 6.13 13.41 6.08
C ALA A 87 7.22 13.76 7.09
N LEU A 88 6.88 13.64 8.36
CA LEU A 88 7.76 13.88 9.51
C LEU A 88 7.91 12.60 10.33
N TYR A 89 9.13 12.28 10.73
CA TYR A 89 9.45 11.14 11.58
C TYR A 89 10.12 11.65 12.86
N ILE A 90 9.60 11.26 14.01
CA ILE A 90 10.14 11.65 15.31
C ILE A 90 10.61 10.38 16.02
N GLN A 91 11.91 10.30 16.30
CA GLN A 91 12.51 9.21 17.07
C GLN A 91 12.43 9.54 18.56
N HIS A 92 11.95 8.58 19.34
CA HIS A 92 11.76 8.73 20.79
C HIS A 92 12.83 7.97 21.58
N PRO A 93 13.19 8.43 22.80
CA PRO A 93 14.16 7.76 23.67
C PRO A 93 13.80 6.32 24.05
N ASN A 94 12.51 5.97 24.04
CA ASN A 94 12.02 4.62 24.34
C ASN A 94 12.21 3.62 23.17
N GLY A 95 12.81 4.04 22.06
CA GLY A 95 13.14 3.18 20.91
C GLY A 95 12.07 3.13 19.82
N TYR A 96 10.93 3.78 20.00
CA TYR A 96 9.87 3.87 18.99
C TYR A 96 10.01 5.12 18.12
N THR A 97 9.38 5.11 16.95
CA THR A 97 9.29 6.26 16.04
C THR A 97 7.82 6.58 15.77
N THR A 98 7.43 7.86 15.84
CA THR A 98 6.13 8.32 15.34
C THR A 98 6.27 8.91 13.94
N VAL A 99 5.29 8.67 13.07
CA VAL A 99 5.28 9.17 11.68
C VAL A 99 4.01 9.95 11.43
N TYR A 100 4.15 11.12 10.81
CA TYR A 100 3.06 12.04 10.48
C TYR A 100 3.10 12.29 8.97
N GLY A 101 2.12 11.78 8.24
CA GLY A 101 2.03 11.85 6.78
C GLY A 101 0.92 12.76 6.26
N HIS A 102 0.97 13.04 4.96
CA HIS A 102 0.04 13.88 4.22
C HIS A 102 -0.03 15.33 4.71
N LEU A 103 1.04 15.82 5.32
CA LEU A 103 1.09 17.14 5.93
C LEU A 103 0.96 18.24 4.87
N LYS A 104 0.34 19.37 5.22
CA LYS A 104 0.25 20.54 4.35
C LYS A 104 1.53 21.36 4.39
N GLU A 105 2.04 21.58 5.60
CA GLU A 105 3.17 22.44 5.92
C GLU A 105 3.75 21.99 7.25
N PHE A 106 5.07 22.14 7.44
CA PHE A 106 5.69 21.84 8.73
C PHE A 106 5.53 23.03 9.71
N SER A 107 5.90 22.85 10.97
CA SER A 107 5.99 23.98 11.91
C SER A 107 7.01 25.02 11.40
N PRO A 108 6.91 26.29 11.82
CA PRO A 108 7.78 27.35 11.27
C PRO A 108 9.28 27.05 11.30
N GLU A 109 9.76 26.41 12.37
CA GLU A 109 11.17 26.02 12.52
C GLU A 109 11.57 24.94 11.50
N ILE A 110 10.77 23.88 11.41
CA ILE A 110 11.03 22.75 10.51
C ILE A 110 10.87 23.17 9.03
N GLU A 111 9.87 23.99 8.73
CA GLU A 111 9.63 24.52 7.39
C GLU A 111 10.81 25.40 6.93
N ALA A 112 11.32 26.27 7.80
CA ALA A 112 12.49 27.09 7.50
C ALA A 112 13.75 26.24 7.25
N TYR A 113 13.95 25.19 8.04
CA TYR A 113 15.04 24.23 7.86
C TYR A 113 14.97 23.54 6.49
N ILE A 114 13.79 23.04 6.12
CA ILE A 114 13.57 22.32 4.85
C ILE A 114 13.67 23.25 3.65
N LYS A 115 13.06 24.44 3.70
CA LYS A 115 13.15 25.40 2.59
C LYS A 115 14.59 25.78 2.26
N LYS A 116 15.43 26.00 3.28
CA LYS A 116 16.86 26.28 3.07
C LYS A 116 17.54 25.20 2.23
N ILE A 117 17.21 23.93 2.50
CA ILE A 117 17.75 22.79 1.78
C ILE A 117 17.18 22.70 0.36
N GLN A 118 15.86 22.82 0.21
CA GLN A 118 15.18 22.79 -1.10
C GLN A 118 15.72 23.86 -2.05
N TYR A 119 15.93 25.09 -1.54
CA TYR A 119 16.54 26.17 -2.32
C TYR A 119 18.01 25.93 -2.64
N ALA A 120 18.79 25.38 -1.71
CA ALA A 120 20.20 25.04 -1.95
C ALA A 120 20.36 23.92 -2.99
N GLN A 121 19.42 22.97 -3.03
CA GLN A 121 19.41 21.86 -3.98
C GLN A 121 18.65 22.17 -5.28
N GLU A 122 17.96 23.32 -5.35
CA GLU A 122 16.99 23.64 -6.41
C GLU A 122 15.95 22.52 -6.65
N SER A 123 15.48 21.88 -5.58
CA SER A 123 14.58 20.72 -5.64
C SER A 123 13.39 20.87 -4.70
N TYR A 124 12.21 20.47 -5.19
CA TYR A 124 11.04 20.29 -4.32
C TYR A 124 11.16 19.00 -3.51
N GLU A 125 11.49 17.89 -4.16
CA GLU A 125 11.63 16.62 -3.46
C GLU A 125 12.95 16.58 -2.72
N VAL A 126 12.88 16.34 -1.41
CA VAL A 126 14.04 16.21 -0.53
C VAL A 126 13.76 15.14 0.51
N GLU A 127 14.79 14.36 0.82
CA GLU A 127 14.79 13.42 1.92
C GLU A 127 16.01 13.69 2.79
N ILE A 128 15.78 14.03 4.06
CA ILE A 128 16.83 14.44 4.97
C ILE A 128 16.69 13.77 6.32
N TYR A 129 17.84 13.59 6.99
CA TYR A 129 17.98 12.89 8.27
C TYR A 129 18.72 13.82 9.24
N PRO A 130 18.00 14.72 9.95
CA PRO A 130 18.63 15.65 10.88
C PRO A 130 19.35 14.89 12.01
N GLU A 131 20.47 15.43 12.47
CA GLU A 131 21.10 14.94 13.69
C GLU A 131 20.21 15.26 14.91
N ALA A 132 20.30 14.43 15.96
CA ALA A 132 19.36 14.47 17.08
C ALA A 132 19.27 15.81 17.84
N GLY A 133 20.31 16.64 17.79
CA GLY A 133 20.34 17.96 18.43
C GLY A 133 19.82 19.10 17.57
N VAL A 134 19.49 18.87 16.29
CA VAL A 134 19.15 19.93 15.32
C VAL A 134 17.69 20.34 15.42
N LEU A 135 16.79 19.36 15.57
CA LEU A 135 15.34 19.57 15.66
C LEU A 135 14.76 18.73 16.83
N PRO A 136 15.09 19.07 18.09
CA PRO A 136 14.48 18.44 19.25
C PRO A 136 13.00 18.85 19.38
N VAL A 137 12.18 17.96 19.94
CA VAL A 137 10.76 18.22 20.18
C VAL A 137 10.34 17.68 21.54
N ASN A 138 9.48 18.41 22.22
CA ASN A 138 8.78 17.94 23.42
C ASN A 138 7.41 17.36 23.05
N GLN A 139 6.85 16.54 23.94
CA GLN A 139 5.47 16.10 23.80
C GLN A 139 4.54 17.32 23.77
N GLY A 140 3.71 17.45 22.73
CA GLY A 140 2.74 18.54 22.57
C GLY A 140 3.23 19.70 21.73
N ASP A 141 4.50 19.72 21.33
CA ASP A 141 5.01 20.76 20.44
C ASP A 141 4.32 20.69 19.08
N LEU A 142 3.97 21.85 18.53
CA LEU A 142 3.48 21.97 17.16
C LEU A 142 4.61 21.57 16.20
N VAL A 143 4.38 20.51 15.43
CA VAL A 143 5.38 19.98 14.49
C VAL A 143 4.96 20.14 13.03
N ALA A 144 3.66 20.24 12.75
CA ALA A 144 3.16 20.42 11.40
C ALA A 144 1.68 20.88 11.38
N TYR A 145 1.17 21.04 10.16
CA TYR A 145 -0.23 21.25 9.88
C TYR A 145 -0.78 20.10 9.02
N SER A 146 -1.94 19.57 9.39
CA SER A 146 -2.59 18.48 8.66
C SER A 146 -2.90 18.89 7.22
N GLY A 147 -2.92 17.96 6.30
CA GLY A 147 -3.02 18.31 4.88
C GLY A 147 -3.67 17.24 4.03
N ASN A 148 -3.34 17.32 2.76
CA ASN A 148 -3.74 16.35 1.75
C ASN A 148 -2.59 16.08 0.76
N THR A 149 -1.33 16.30 1.11
CA THR A 149 -0.22 16.10 0.17
C THR A 149 0.02 14.61 -0.10
N GLY A 150 0.65 14.28 -1.23
CA GLY A 150 0.95 12.89 -1.59
C GLY A 150 -0.28 12.10 -2.05
N GLY A 151 -0.19 10.78 -1.90
CA GLY A 151 -1.18 9.78 -2.31
C GLY A 151 -2.43 9.71 -1.42
N SER A 152 -3.05 10.86 -1.15
CA SER A 152 -4.25 10.97 -0.31
C SER A 152 -5.50 11.32 -1.13
N GLY A 153 -6.63 10.68 -0.80
CA GLY A 153 -7.94 10.91 -1.43
C GLY A 153 -8.75 12.07 -0.83
N GLY A 154 -8.34 12.62 0.31
CA GLY A 154 -9.00 13.74 0.98
C GLY A 154 -8.28 14.15 2.26
N PRO A 155 -8.54 15.36 2.82
CA PRO A 155 -7.82 15.85 4.00
C PRO A 155 -7.91 14.92 5.22
N HIS A 156 -6.75 14.48 5.70
CA HIS A 156 -6.58 13.67 6.91
C HIS A 156 -5.12 13.74 7.41
N LEU A 157 -4.87 13.28 8.64
CA LEU A 157 -3.53 12.98 9.13
C LEU A 157 -3.32 11.47 9.06
N HIS A 158 -2.27 11.02 8.38
CA HIS A 158 -1.80 9.65 8.52
C HIS A 158 -0.81 9.56 9.68
N PHE A 159 -1.10 8.73 10.67
CA PHE A 159 -0.31 8.60 11.89
C PHE A 159 0.14 7.16 12.14
N GLU A 160 1.43 6.97 12.39
CA GLU A 160 2.01 5.65 12.69
C GLU A 160 2.84 5.68 13.97
N ILE A 161 2.96 4.50 14.60
CA ILE A 161 3.96 4.18 15.60
C ILE A 161 4.76 2.98 15.09
N ARG A 162 6.08 3.07 15.08
CA ARG A 162 6.99 2.01 14.61
C ARG A 162 7.92 1.55 15.72
N ASP A 163 8.22 0.26 15.75
CA ASP A 163 9.23 -0.30 16.66
C ASP A 163 10.66 0.06 16.22
N GLY A 164 11.66 -0.35 17.01
CA GLY A 164 13.08 -0.07 16.72
C GLY A 164 13.60 -0.66 15.40
N ASN A 165 12.89 -1.62 14.79
CA ASN A 165 13.18 -2.16 13.46
C ASN A 165 12.38 -1.47 12.36
N GLN A 166 11.74 -0.33 12.66
CA GLN A 166 10.88 0.43 11.76
C GLN A 166 9.66 -0.39 11.26
N ARG A 167 9.23 -1.41 12.01
CA ARG A 167 8.00 -2.14 11.70
C ARG A 167 6.80 -1.37 12.25
N PRO A 168 5.80 -1.05 11.42
CA PRO A 168 4.61 -0.34 11.87
C PRO A 168 3.81 -1.23 12.81
N MET A 169 3.30 -0.61 13.89
CA MET A 169 2.48 -1.22 14.91
C MET A 169 1.15 -0.49 14.98
N ASN A 170 0.10 -1.18 15.42
CA ASN A 170 -1.22 -0.62 15.58
C ASN A 170 -1.20 0.48 16.66
N PRO A 171 -1.42 1.77 16.32
CA PRO A 171 -1.32 2.84 17.31
C PRO A 171 -2.33 2.72 18.45
N LYS A 172 -3.43 1.98 18.27
CA LYS A 172 -4.39 1.71 19.35
C LYS A 172 -3.77 0.87 20.49
N LEU A 173 -2.71 0.08 20.23
CA LEU A 173 -1.94 -0.62 21.26
C LEU A 173 -1.20 0.34 22.22
N PHE A 174 -1.04 1.60 21.83
CA PHE A 174 -0.32 2.63 22.56
C PHE A 174 -1.26 3.70 23.14
N GLY A 175 -2.54 3.34 23.39
CA GLY A 175 -3.50 4.25 23.99
C GLY A 175 -4.18 5.24 23.04
N ILE A 176 -3.85 5.23 21.73
CA ILE A 176 -4.50 6.09 20.73
C ILE A 176 -5.88 5.51 20.36
N ASN A 177 -6.85 5.77 21.23
CA ASN A 177 -8.14 5.11 21.20
C ASN A 177 -9.21 5.92 20.48
N VAL A 178 -10.14 5.21 19.84
CA VAL A 178 -11.34 5.78 19.23
C VAL A 178 -12.52 4.97 19.70
N LYS A 179 -13.60 5.65 20.09
CA LYS A 179 -14.81 5.00 20.60
C LYS A 179 -15.40 4.07 19.54
N ASP A 180 -15.62 2.83 19.95
CA ASP A 180 -16.16 1.81 19.06
C ASP A 180 -16.93 0.75 19.86
N SER A 181 -18.24 0.73 19.68
CA SER A 181 -19.18 -0.21 20.28
C SER A 181 -19.82 -1.15 19.27
N GLN A 182 -19.43 -1.04 18.00
CA GLN A 182 -20.07 -1.75 16.90
C GLN A 182 -19.33 -3.06 16.63
N PRO A 183 -20.01 -4.22 16.66
CA PRO A 183 -19.37 -5.46 16.28
C PRO A 183 -19.07 -5.50 14.77
N PRO A 184 -18.01 -6.21 14.34
CA PRO A 184 -17.67 -6.39 12.94
C PRO A 184 -18.86 -6.91 12.10
N THR A 185 -18.93 -6.46 10.85
CA THR A 185 -19.91 -6.96 9.88
C THR A 185 -19.30 -8.04 9.00
N ILE A 186 -19.94 -9.21 8.97
CA ILE A 186 -19.55 -10.33 8.10
C ILE A 186 -20.39 -10.29 6.83
N ASN A 187 -19.75 -10.07 5.68
CA ASN A 187 -20.40 -9.87 4.39
C ASN A 187 -20.62 -11.18 3.62
N SER A 188 -19.63 -12.07 3.65
CA SER A 188 -19.67 -13.33 2.91
C SER A 188 -18.70 -14.37 3.45
N LEU A 189 -19.06 -15.63 3.23
CA LEU A 189 -18.25 -16.81 3.53
C LEU A 189 -18.12 -17.66 2.27
N TYR A 190 -16.93 -18.22 2.06
CA TYR A 190 -16.60 -19.12 0.96
C TYR A 190 -15.89 -20.36 1.47
N ALA A 191 -16.12 -21.47 0.79
CA ALA A 191 -15.37 -22.70 0.96
C ALA A 191 -14.62 -23.04 -0.33
N TYR A 192 -13.41 -23.57 -0.19
CA TYR A 192 -12.44 -23.79 -1.25
C TYR A 192 -12.04 -25.27 -1.24
N PRO A 193 -12.45 -26.06 -2.24
CA PRO A 193 -11.85 -27.37 -2.48
C PRO A 193 -10.39 -27.20 -2.91
N ILE A 194 -9.43 -27.66 -2.10
CA ILE A 194 -7.99 -27.46 -2.32
C ILE A 194 -7.37 -28.73 -2.92
N GLY A 195 -7.59 -29.88 -2.30
CA GLY A 195 -7.03 -31.16 -2.74
C GLY A 195 -7.59 -31.62 -4.09
N GLU A 196 -6.87 -32.53 -4.76
CA GLU A 196 -7.27 -33.07 -6.07
C GLU A 196 -8.63 -33.79 -6.04
N ASP A 197 -8.87 -34.57 -4.98
CA ASP A 197 -10.13 -35.30 -4.76
C ASP A 197 -11.15 -34.50 -3.92
N ALA A 198 -10.87 -33.23 -3.62
CA ALA A 198 -11.68 -32.45 -2.69
C ALA A 198 -12.94 -31.87 -3.34
N HIS A 199 -14.01 -31.77 -2.56
CA HIS A 199 -15.22 -31.07 -3.01
C HIS A 199 -15.94 -30.38 -1.86
N VAL A 200 -16.78 -29.42 -2.22
CA VAL A 200 -17.79 -28.81 -1.35
C VAL A 200 -19.09 -28.77 -2.13
N ASN A 201 -20.15 -29.39 -1.59
CA ASN A 201 -21.45 -29.56 -2.22
C ASN A 201 -21.35 -30.11 -3.66
N GLY A 202 -20.50 -31.14 -3.84
CA GLY A 202 -20.21 -31.76 -5.13
C GLY A 202 -19.36 -30.93 -6.11
N SER A 203 -18.95 -29.71 -5.76
CA SER A 203 -18.12 -28.86 -6.63
C SER A 203 -16.64 -28.90 -6.26
N THR A 204 -15.77 -28.89 -7.27
CA THR A 204 -14.30 -28.68 -7.15
C THR A 204 -13.90 -27.20 -7.25
N ARG A 205 -14.86 -26.29 -7.35
CA ARG A 205 -14.64 -24.83 -7.44
C ARG A 205 -15.10 -24.14 -6.16
N ARG A 206 -14.54 -22.95 -5.90
CA ARG A 206 -14.96 -22.05 -4.82
C ARG A 206 -16.49 -21.97 -4.72
N GLN A 207 -17.03 -22.27 -3.55
CA GLN A 207 -18.46 -22.18 -3.26
C GLN A 207 -18.73 -21.02 -2.30
N ARG A 208 -19.73 -20.20 -2.62
CA ARG A 208 -20.26 -19.22 -1.66
C ARG A 208 -21.17 -19.95 -0.68
N ILE A 209 -20.90 -19.84 0.61
CA ILE A 209 -21.70 -20.47 1.65
C ILE A 209 -22.73 -19.47 2.16
N ARG A 210 -24.00 -19.90 2.22
CA ARG A 210 -25.10 -19.06 2.67
C ARG A 210 -24.99 -18.82 4.18
N LEU A 211 -24.96 -17.54 4.55
CA LEU A 211 -25.03 -17.10 5.95
C LEU A 211 -26.49 -16.95 6.38
N ILE A 212 -26.85 -17.57 7.50
CA ILE A 212 -28.15 -17.47 8.16
C ILE A 212 -27.95 -16.71 9.48
N PRO A 213 -28.51 -15.50 9.63
CA PRO A 213 -28.31 -14.68 10.81
C PRO A 213 -28.95 -15.30 12.06
N LEU A 214 -28.35 -15.02 13.21
CA LEU A 214 -28.82 -15.34 14.55
C LEU A 214 -29.18 -14.04 15.29
N ASN A 215 -29.92 -14.15 16.41
CA ASN A 215 -30.41 -12.99 17.17
C ASN A 215 -29.29 -12.10 17.74
N ASP A 216 -28.13 -12.68 18.04
CA ASP A 216 -26.94 -11.98 18.52
C ASP A 216 -26.14 -11.32 17.38
N GLY A 217 -26.61 -11.41 16.13
CA GLY A 217 -25.92 -10.94 14.93
C GLY A 217 -24.78 -11.86 14.45
N SER A 218 -24.53 -12.98 15.13
CA SER A 218 -23.68 -14.06 14.61
C SER A 218 -24.41 -14.81 13.49
N PHE A 219 -23.73 -15.75 12.85
CA PHE A 219 -24.29 -16.54 11.75
C PHE A 219 -24.10 -18.03 11.98
N ARG A 220 -25.06 -18.81 11.47
CA ARG A 220 -24.85 -20.22 11.13
C ARG A 220 -24.93 -20.38 9.61
N THR A 221 -24.55 -21.53 9.10
CA THR A 221 -24.77 -21.88 7.69
C THR A 221 -25.81 -22.99 7.58
N GLU A 222 -26.22 -23.27 6.34
CA GLU A 222 -26.75 -24.60 6.01
C GLU A 222 -25.62 -25.63 6.19
N GLN A 223 -25.97 -26.90 6.44
CA GLN A 223 -24.98 -27.97 6.45
C GLN A 223 -24.37 -28.11 5.04
N ILE A 224 -23.06 -28.28 4.97
CA ILE A 224 -22.36 -28.53 3.70
C ILE A 224 -21.88 -29.98 3.64
N ASP A 225 -21.97 -30.58 2.47
CA ASP A 225 -21.40 -31.91 2.17
C ASP A 225 -19.99 -31.70 1.59
N ALA A 226 -18.97 -32.26 2.22
CA ALA A 226 -17.58 -32.09 1.76
C ALA A 226 -16.76 -33.37 1.98
N CYS A 227 -15.66 -33.50 1.25
CA CYS A 227 -14.63 -34.52 1.47
C CYS A 227 -13.29 -34.00 0.93
N GLY A 228 -12.19 -34.46 1.51
CA GLY A 228 -10.82 -34.06 1.16
C GLY A 228 -10.37 -32.76 1.82
N GLU A 229 -9.26 -32.21 1.32
CA GLU A 229 -8.67 -30.96 1.82
C GLU A 229 -9.48 -29.75 1.36
N ILE A 230 -10.10 -29.04 2.31
CA ILE A 230 -10.86 -27.81 2.05
C ILE A 230 -10.31 -26.64 2.88
N GLY A 231 -10.43 -25.43 2.34
CA GLY A 231 -10.17 -24.19 3.06
C GLY A 231 -11.40 -23.30 3.14
N PHE A 232 -11.39 -22.31 4.03
CA PHE A 232 -12.43 -21.31 4.13
C PHE A 232 -11.89 -19.91 3.85
N GLY A 233 -12.76 -19.00 3.43
CA GLY A 233 -12.43 -17.59 3.29
C GLY A 233 -13.61 -16.71 3.67
N ILE A 234 -13.31 -15.56 4.27
CA ILE A 234 -14.31 -14.66 4.85
C ILE A 234 -14.09 -13.22 4.37
N SER A 235 -15.17 -12.54 4.03
CA SER A 235 -15.19 -11.09 3.86
C SER A 235 -15.87 -10.46 5.07
N ALA A 236 -15.13 -9.63 5.79
CA ALA A 236 -15.63 -8.90 6.94
C ALA A 236 -14.99 -7.51 6.99
N ILE A 237 -15.75 -6.55 7.51
CA ILE A 237 -15.35 -5.17 7.73
C ILE A 237 -15.68 -4.78 9.16
N ASP A 238 -15.00 -3.74 9.62
CA ASP A 238 -15.28 -3.08 10.88
C ASP A 238 -15.84 -1.67 10.64
N LYS A 239 -16.52 -1.09 11.64
CA LYS A 239 -17.04 0.29 11.59
C LYS A 239 -17.01 0.89 12.99
N GLN A 240 -16.59 2.14 13.08
CA GLN A 240 -16.53 2.87 14.35
C GLN A 240 -17.79 3.73 14.57
N ASP A 241 -18.10 4.04 15.83
CA ASP A 241 -19.28 4.83 16.23
C ASP A 241 -19.40 6.16 15.47
N ALA A 242 -18.28 6.88 15.35
CA ALA A 242 -18.25 8.24 14.81
C ALA A 242 -18.05 8.32 13.28
N ALA A 243 -17.92 7.19 12.57
CA ALA A 243 -17.69 7.19 11.13
C ALA A 243 -18.29 5.96 10.43
N ALA A 244 -18.99 6.21 9.32
CA ALA A 244 -19.53 5.15 8.46
C ALA A 244 -18.48 4.47 7.56
N ASN A 245 -17.20 4.83 7.69
CA ASN A 245 -16.10 4.26 6.92
C ASN A 245 -15.98 2.76 7.18
N ASN A 246 -15.72 1.99 6.12
CA ASN A 246 -15.41 0.58 6.27
C ASN A 246 -13.94 0.45 6.67
N ASN A 247 -13.70 -0.10 7.86
CA ASN A 247 -12.38 -0.32 8.42
C ASN A 247 -11.98 -1.81 8.36
N GLY A 248 -10.70 -2.08 8.64
CA GLY A 248 -10.18 -3.43 8.75
C GLY A 248 -10.54 -4.06 10.10
N VAL A 249 -10.96 -5.32 10.09
CA VAL A 249 -11.13 -6.09 11.34
C VAL A 249 -9.77 -6.37 11.97
N TYR A 250 -9.71 -6.37 13.30
CA TYR A 250 -8.47 -6.51 14.06
C TYR A 250 -7.96 -7.96 14.12
N ARG A 251 -8.85 -8.92 14.43
CA ARG A 251 -8.50 -10.34 14.58
C ARG A 251 -9.48 -11.24 13.84
N VAL A 252 -8.96 -12.30 13.23
CA VAL A 252 -9.76 -13.40 12.67
C VAL A 252 -9.19 -14.72 13.16
N GLN A 253 -10.03 -15.50 13.86
CA GLN A 253 -9.68 -16.81 14.38
C GLN A 253 -10.64 -17.85 13.82
N ALA A 254 -10.13 -19.02 13.44
CA ALA A 254 -10.94 -20.15 13.04
C ALA A 254 -10.60 -21.40 13.85
N ASN A 255 -11.65 -22.15 14.20
CA ASN A 255 -11.56 -23.35 15.02
C ASN A 255 -12.22 -24.53 14.31
N LEU A 256 -11.64 -25.72 14.44
CA LEU A 256 -12.21 -27.00 14.00
C LEU A 256 -12.49 -27.84 15.24
N ASN A 257 -13.75 -28.22 15.46
CA ASN A 257 -14.20 -29.00 16.61
C ASN A 257 -13.80 -28.40 17.99
N GLY A 258 -13.56 -27.09 18.04
CA GLY A 258 -13.16 -26.36 19.24
C GLY A 258 -11.68 -25.97 19.27
N ASP A 259 -10.83 -26.64 18.50
CA ASP A 259 -9.38 -26.37 18.46
C ASP A 259 -9.05 -25.27 17.45
N VAL A 260 -8.18 -24.33 17.83
CA VAL A 260 -7.72 -23.24 16.95
C VAL A 260 -6.88 -23.83 15.82
N VAL A 261 -7.33 -23.64 14.58
CA VAL A 261 -6.61 -24.07 13.37
C VAL A 261 -6.02 -22.90 12.58
N PHE A 262 -6.55 -21.69 12.78
CA PHE A 262 -6.04 -20.47 12.17
C PHE A 262 -6.29 -19.29 13.10
N ASP A 263 -5.30 -18.42 13.27
CA ASP A 263 -5.41 -17.18 14.03
C ASP A 263 -4.48 -16.12 13.44
N MET A 264 -5.02 -14.92 13.23
CA MET A 264 -4.26 -13.75 12.80
C MET A 264 -4.76 -12.49 13.49
N ASN A 265 -3.86 -11.55 13.75
CA ASN A 265 -4.21 -10.24 14.29
C ASN A 265 -3.41 -9.11 13.61
N MET A 266 -3.88 -7.87 13.79
CA MET A 266 -3.25 -6.67 13.23
C MET A 266 -2.55 -5.87 14.33
N ASP A 267 -1.58 -6.47 15.00
CA ASP A 267 -0.74 -5.79 16.01
C ASP A 267 0.45 -5.08 15.38
N ARG A 268 1.11 -5.76 14.44
CA ARG A 268 2.35 -5.32 13.78
C ARG A 268 2.52 -6.07 12.47
N PHE A 269 3.16 -5.46 11.48
CA PHE A 269 3.65 -6.16 10.29
C PHE A 269 4.97 -5.57 9.80
N SER A 270 5.63 -6.23 8.85
CA SER A 270 6.81 -5.67 8.16
C SER A 270 6.45 -5.12 6.77
N PHE A 271 7.05 -3.99 6.37
CA PHE A 271 6.86 -3.48 5.01
C PHE A 271 7.34 -4.48 3.93
N ASN A 272 8.37 -5.27 4.25
CA ASN A 272 8.98 -6.22 3.30
C ASN A 272 8.05 -7.39 2.95
N GLU A 273 7.16 -7.79 3.86
CA GLU A 273 6.23 -8.89 3.65
C GLU A 273 4.87 -8.42 3.11
N SER A 274 4.59 -7.12 3.17
CA SER A 274 3.24 -6.54 3.00
C SER A 274 2.56 -6.93 1.67
N ARG A 275 3.34 -7.17 0.62
CA ARG A 275 2.81 -7.58 -0.69
C ARG A 275 2.26 -9.01 -0.70
N HIS A 276 2.67 -9.88 0.23
CA HIS A 276 2.06 -11.20 0.45
C HIS A 276 0.59 -11.10 0.90
N LEU A 277 0.07 -9.90 1.17
CA LEU A 277 -1.37 -9.63 1.18
C LEU A 277 -2.09 -10.21 -0.04
N ASN A 278 -1.47 -10.19 -1.23
CA ASN A 278 -2.08 -10.74 -2.44
C ASN A 278 -2.27 -12.27 -2.36
N GLN A 279 -1.48 -12.97 -1.52
CA GLN A 279 -1.70 -14.37 -1.18
C GLN A 279 -2.64 -14.57 0.01
N LEU A 280 -2.80 -13.58 0.90
CA LEU A 280 -3.78 -13.62 1.99
C LEU A 280 -5.22 -13.56 1.45
N ILE A 281 -5.44 -12.84 0.36
CA ILE A 281 -6.76 -12.71 -0.25
C ILE A 281 -7.01 -13.71 -1.37
N ASP A 282 -8.28 -13.91 -1.70
CA ASP A 282 -8.68 -14.45 -2.99
C ASP A 282 -8.50 -13.35 -4.07
N TYR A 283 -7.30 -13.31 -4.67
CA TYR A 283 -6.92 -12.26 -5.61
C TYR A 283 -7.74 -12.34 -6.91
N GLU A 284 -8.01 -13.54 -7.41
CA GLU A 284 -8.87 -13.77 -8.58
C GLU A 284 -10.28 -13.20 -8.33
N TYR A 285 -10.87 -13.49 -7.16
CA TYR A 285 -12.16 -12.90 -6.78
C TYR A 285 -12.09 -11.37 -6.71
N TYR A 286 -11.04 -10.81 -6.10
CA TYR A 286 -10.83 -9.36 -6.01
C TYR A 286 -10.68 -8.70 -7.38
N ALA A 287 -9.89 -9.26 -8.28
CA ALA A 287 -9.67 -8.73 -9.62
C ALA A 287 -10.99 -8.62 -10.40
N ASN A 288 -11.85 -9.64 -10.28
CA ASN A 288 -13.10 -9.72 -11.01
C ASN A 288 -14.30 -9.01 -10.33
N ASN A 289 -14.29 -8.84 -9.00
CA ASN A 289 -15.46 -8.34 -8.24
C ASN A 289 -15.18 -7.07 -7.42
N ARG A 290 -13.92 -6.64 -7.32
CA ARG A 290 -13.48 -5.51 -6.46
C ARG A 290 -13.86 -5.66 -4.98
N SER A 291 -14.09 -6.89 -4.54
CA SER A 291 -14.35 -7.26 -3.14
C SER A 291 -13.29 -8.24 -2.67
N ARG A 292 -12.85 -8.09 -1.41
CA ARG A 292 -11.79 -8.91 -0.84
C ARG A 292 -12.37 -9.99 0.07
N VAL A 293 -11.92 -11.22 -0.16
CA VAL A 293 -12.14 -12.37 0.72
C VAL A 293 -10.79 -12.75 1.30
N LYS A 294 -10.65 -12.72 2.62
CA LYS A 294 -9.46 -13.20 3.31
C LYS A 294 -9.52 -14.71 3.40
N LYS A 295 -8.50 -15.40 2.92
CA LYS A 295 -8.36 -16.84 3.07
C LYS A 295 -7.94 -17.15 4.50
N LEU A 296 -8.57 -18.16 5.10
CA LEU A 296 -8.25 -18.70 6.43
C LEU A 296 -7.35 -19.92 6.31
N PHE A 297 -6.58 -19.96 5.21
CA PHE A 297 -5.56 -20.94 4.91
C PHE A 297 -4.41 -20.26 4.17
N VAL A 298 -3.20 -20.80 4.33
CA VAL A 298 -1.95 -20.14 3.98
C VAL A 298 -1.22 -20.95 2.90
N GLY A 299 -0.78 -20.27 1.84
CA GLY A 299 0.07 -20.89 0.83
C GLY A 299 1.47 -21.20 1.39
N PRO A 300 2.21 -22.16 0.81
CA PRO A 300 3.50 -22.61 1.35
C PRO A 300 4.54 -21.50 1.52
N ASN A 301 4.47 -20.45 0.69
CA ASN A 301 5.45 -19.35 0.67
C ASN A 301 4.94 -18.05 1.34
N ASN A 302 3.83 -18.09 2.07
CA ASN A 302 3.27 -16.91 2.72
C ASN A 302 3.63 -16.91 4.22
N HIS A 303 4.53 -16.00 4.60
CA HIS A 303 5.09 -15.90 5.95
C HIS A 303 4.77 -14.56 6.62
N LEU A 304 3.57 -14.02 6.39
CA LEU A 304 3.15 -12.78 7.03
C LEU A 304 3.24 -12.89 8.56
N SER A 305 3.89 -11.91 9.19
CA SER A 305 4.07 -11.86 10.65
C SER A 305 2.79 -11.60 11.45
N ILE A 306 1.67 -11.40 10.77
CA ILE A 306 0.32 -11.26 11.35
C ILE A 306 -0.31 -12.59 11.76
N TYR A 307 0.26 -13.73 11.33
CA TYR A 307 -0.22 -15.05 11.69
C TYR A 307 0.31 -15.47 13.08
N ASN A 308 -0.60 -15.83 13.98
CA ASN A 308 -0.28 -16.30 15.33
C ASN A 308 -0.26 -17.83 15.42
N THR A 309 -1.27 -18.49 14.85
CA THR A 309 -1.40 -19.96 14.86
C THR A 309 -1.94 -20.41 13.52
N VAL A 310 -1.29 -21.37 12.88
CA VAL A 310 -1.75 -21.95 11.62
C VAL A 310 -1.44 -23.46 11.64
N VAL A 311 -2.44 -24.27 11.96
CA VAL A 311 -2.35 -25.74 11.98
C VAL A 311 -2.68 -26.26 10.59
N ASP A 312 -1.85 -27.13 10.02
CA ASP A 312 -2.04 -27.70 8.67
C ASP A 312 -2.33 -26.64 7.61
N ARG A 313 -1.64 -25.48 7.71
CA ARG A 313 -1.85 -24.31 6.84
C ARG A 313 -3.27 -23.73 6.90
N GLY A 314 -4.08 -24.03 7.91
CA GLY A 314 -5.49 -23.65 8.02
C GLY A 314 -6.43 -24.48 7.13
N ILE A 315 -5.92 -25.56 6.54
CA ILE A 315 -6.68 -26.49 5.70
C ILE A 315 -7.37 -27.53 6.60
N VAL A 316 -8.64 -27.80 6.31
CA VAL A 316 -9.44 -28.82 6.99
C VAL A 316 -9.47 -30.07 6.12
N ASN A 317 -8.95 -31.19 6.62
CA ASN A 317 -9.06 -32.49 5.97
C ASN A 317 -10.37 -33.17 6.38
N VAL A 318 -11.39 -33.11 5.53
CA VAL A 318 -12.72 -33.69 5.80
C VAL A 318 -12.74 -35.14 5.34
N GLN A 319 -12.84 -36.07 6.30
CA GLN A 319 -12.98 -37.50 6.02
C GLN A 319 -14.43 -37.91 5.83
N ASP A 320 -14.67 -38.87 4.94
CA ASP A 320 -15.98 -39.44 4.68
C ASP A 320 -16.64 -40.00 5.95
N SER A 321 -17.96 -39.88 6.04
CA SER A 321 -18.80 -40.36 7.14
C SER A 321 -18.54 -39.72 8.53
N LEU A 322 -17.64 -38.74 8.65
CA LEU A 322 -17.42 -37.96 9.87
C LEU A 322 -18.11 -36.59 9.81
N ASN A 323 -18.43 -36.02 10.98
CA ASN A 323 -19.01 -34.68 11.07
C ASN A 323 -18.04 -33.71 11.74
N TYR A 324 -18.02 -32.48 11.27
CA TYR A 324 -17.14 -31.43 11.78
C TYR A 324 -17.93 -30.14 12.04
N ILE A 325 -17.50 -29.41 13.06
CA ILE A 325 -17.96 -28.05 13.32
C ILE A 325 -16.79 -27.12 13.10
N TYR A 326 -16.87 -26.32 12.04
CA TYR A 326 -15.92 -25.24 11.79
C TYR A 326 -16.53 -23.92 12.27
N SER A 327 -15.77 -23.13 13.01
CA SER A 327 -16.24 -21.82 13.48
C SER A 327 -15.23 -20.73 13.18
N ILE A 328 -15.72 -19.54 12.82
CA ILE A 328 -14.89 -18.37 12.55
C ILE A 328 -15.34 -17.26 13.50
N LYS A 329 -14.41 -16.69 14.25
CA LYS A 329 -14.61 -15.54 15.11
C LYS A 329 -13.89 -14.33 14.50
N VAL A 330 -14.61 -13.24 14.36
CA VAL A 330 -14.10 -11.96 13.86
C VAL A 330 -14.25 -10.93 14.97
N THR A 331 -13.15 -10.30 15.36
CA THR A 331 -13.10 -9.34 16.48
C THR A 331 -12.53 -8.02 16.01
N ASP A 332 -13.13 -6.91 16.43
CA ASP A 332 -12.54 -5.58 16.30
C ASP A 332 -11.45 -5.35 17.37
N PHE A 333 -10.85 -4.17 17.40
CA PHE A 333 -9.82 -3.87 18.40
C PHE A 333 -10.41 -3.62 19.80
N SER A 334 -11.66 -3.15 19.88
CA SER A 334 -12.34 -2.85 21.15
C SER A 334 -12.89 -4.10 21.85
N GLY A 335 -12.80 -5.26 21.20
CA GLY A 335 -13.23 -6.55 21.72
C GLY A 335 -14.64 -6.96 21.31
N ASN A 336 -15.35 -6.17 20.47
CA ASN A 336 -16.64 -6.61 19.96
C ASN A 336 -16.42 -7.73 18.93
N GLU A 337 -17.25 -8.77 18.97
CA GLU A 337 -17.06 -9.94 18.11
C GLU A 337 -18.34 -10.45 17.45
N LYS A 338 -18.18 -11.12 16.30
CA LYS A 338 -19.19 -11.96 15.65
C LYS A 338 -18.62 -13.33 15.32
N MET A 339 -19.48 -14.34 15.33
CA MET A 339 -19.11 -15.70 14.96
C MET A 339 -19.88 -16.22 13.75
N VAL A 340 -19.26 -17.11 12.99
CA VAL A 340 -19.91 -17.96 11.98
C VAL A 340 -19.70 -19.41 12.36
N ARG A 341 -20.76 -20.22 12.38
CA ARG A 341 -20.68 -21.68 12.58
C ARG A 341 -21.08 -22.43 11.32
N VAL A 342 -20.20 -23.30 10.86
CA VAL A 342 -20.37 -24.15 9.67
C VAL A 342 -20.45 -25.59 10.11
N GLN A 343 -21.54 -26.27 9.75
CA GLN A 343 -21.69 -27.70 9.94
C GLN A 343 -21.25 -28.41 8.67
N ILE A 344 -20.30 -29.34 8.81
CA ILE A 344 -19.72 -30.07 7.69
C ILE A 344 -20.02 -31.55 7.88
N GLN A 345 -20.69 -32.14 6.90
CA GLN A 345 -20.84 -33.58 6.79
C GLN A 345 -19.81 -34.11 5.79
N GLY A 346 -18.96 -35.02 6.28
CA GLY A 346 -18.05 -35.82 5.47
C GLY A 346 -18.83 -36.76 4.57
N LYS A 347 -18.80 -36.51 3.26
CA LYS A 347 -19.58 -37.30 2.30
C LYS A 347 -18.91 -37.35 0.94
N GLN A 348 -18.28 -38.48 0.64
CA GLN A 348 -17.71 -38.77 -0.66
C GLN A 348 -18.84 -38.88 -1.71
N PRO A 349 -18.79 -38.15 -2.83
CA PRO A 349 -19.76 -38.31 -3.90
C PRO A 349 -19.54 -39.65 -4.61
N ALA A 350 -20.62 -40.22 -5.15
CA ALA A 350 -20.58 -41.49 -5.88
C ALA A 350 -19.61 -41.46 -7.08
N VAL A 351 -19.42 -40.29 -7.67
CA VAL A 351 -18.39 -40.03 -8.70
C VAL A 351 -17.43 -38.99 -8.13
N LYS A 352 -16.14 -39.32 -8.08
CA LYS A 352 -15.10 -38.36 -7.68
C LYS A 352 -15.09 -37.18 -8.65
N PRO A 353 -15.18 -35.94 -8.17
CA PRO A 353 -15.23 -34.80 -9.04
C PRO A 353 -13.81 -34.51 -9.56
N GLU A 354 -13.71 -34.32 -10.88
CA GLU A 354 -12.44 -34.03 -11.54
C GLU A 354 -12.13 -32.53 -11.47
N LYS A 355 -10.96 -32.16 -10.96
CA LYS A 355 -10.49 -30.77 -10.91
C LYS A 355 -9.82 -30.42 -12.24
N ARG A 356 -10.55 -29.71 -13.10
CA ARG A 356 -10.00 -29.21 -14.37
C ARG A 356 -9.34 -27.85 -14.19
N GLN A 357 -8.05 -27.76 -14.43
CA GLN A 357 -7.34 -26.48 -14.56
C GLN A 357 -7.30 -26.08 -16.03
N PRO A 358 -7.53 -24.79 -16.37
CA PRO A 358 -7.31 -24.31 -17.72
C PRO A 358 -5.81 -24.36 -18.03
N GLU A 359 -5.44 -25.16 -19.03
CA GLU A 359 -4.07 -25.26 -19.53
C GLU A 359 -3.86 -24.28 -20.69
N THR A 360 -2.67 -23.69 -20.75
CA THR A 360 -2.19 -22.86 -21.86
C THR A 360 -0.83 -23.37 -22.33
N ASP A 361 -0.32 -22.82 -23.43
CA ASP A 361 0.96 -23.23 -24.00
C ASP A 361 2.17 -22.95 -23.07
N TYR A 362 2.00 -22.07 -22.07
CA TYR A 362 3.08 -21.62 -21.20
C TYR A 362 2.83 -21.97 -19.73
N PHE A 363 3.40 -23.08 -19.27
CA PHE A 363 3.47 -23.41 -17.85
C PHE A 363 4.70 -22.77 -17.21
N VAL A 364 4.49 -21.85 -16.26
CA VAL A 364 5.56 -21.13 -15.56
C VAL A 364 5.65 -21.58 -14.12
N GLN A 365 6.81 -22.12 -13.74
CA GLN A 365 7.10 -22.50 -12.36
C GLN A 365 7.57 -21.28 -11.56
N ALA A 366 6.90 -20.96 -10.45
CA ALA A 366 7.20 -19.77 -9.65
C ALA A 366 8.63 -19.78 -9.08
N ASN A 367 9.20 -20.96 -8.88
CA ASN A 367 10.54 -21.16 -8.34
C ASN A 367 11.65 -21.21 -9.41
N GLN A 368 11.35 -20.97 -10.69
CA GLN A 368 12.30 -20.92 -11.79
C GLN A 368 12.17 -19.60 -12.56
N ALA A 369 13.23 -19.25 -13.29
CA ALA A 369 13.14 -18.15 -14.22
C ALA A 369 12.51 -18.64 -15.54
N PHE A 370 11.68 -17.81 -16.15
CA PHE A 370 11.00 -18.11 -17.41
C PHE A 370 11.27 -17.01 -18.43
N ASN A 371 11.45 -17.40 -19.69
CA ASN A 371 11.66 -16.49 -20.82
C ASN A 371 10.79 -16.95 -21.98
N VAL A 372 10.20 -16.00 -22.69
CA VAL A 372 9.59 -16.20 -24.00
C VAL A 372 9.97 -15.03 -24.89
N ASP A 373 10.21 -15.29 -26.17
CA ASP A 373 10.57 -14.30 -27.18
C ASP A 373 9.86 -14.68 -28.48
N GLU A 374 9.09 -13.74 -29.04
CA GLU A 374 8.51 -13.86 -30.35
C GLU A 374 8.38 -12.49 -31.02
N ASN A 375 8.68 -12.40 -32.32
CA ASN A 375 8.52 -11.19 -33.14
C ASN A 375 9.23 -9.95 -32.59
N GLY A 376 10.39 -10.13 -31.95
CA GLY A 376 11.16 -9.01 -31.37
C GLY A 376 10.58 -8.48 -30.05
N ILE A 377 9.64 -9.21 -29.43
CA ILE A 377 9.12 -8.93 -28.10
C ILE A 377 9.50 -10.10 -27.19
N ASP A 378 10.14 -9.81 -26.06
CA ASP A 378 10.46 -10.80 -25.06
C ASP A 378 9.85 -10.47 -23.70
N ALA A 379 9.55 -11.52 -22.93
CA ALA A 379 9.13 -11.42 -21.55
C ALA A 379 10.03 -12.30 -20.68
N TYR A 380 10.66 -11.68 -19.67
CA TYR A 380 11.48 -12.35 -18.67
C TYR A 380 10.81 -12.30 -17.30
N ILE A 381 10.49 -13.47 -16.76
CA ILE A 381 9.95 -13.66 -15.40
C ILE A 381 11.09 -14.20 -14.53
N PRO A 382 11.68 -13.38 -13.62
CA PRO A 382 12.61 -13.89 -12.63
C PRO A 382 11.98 -14.92 -11.70
N LYS A 383 12.80 -15.83 -11.17
CA LYS A 383 12.41 -16.72 -10.07
C LYS A 383 11.81 -15.90 -8.92
N GLY A 384 10.66 -16.32 -8.40
CA GLY A 384 9.95 -15.67 -7.30
C GLY A 384 9.08 -14.47 -7.70
N SER A 385 8.99 -14.13 -8.99
CA SER A 385 8.07 -13.07 -9.45
C SER A 385 6.61 -13.49 -9.45
N LEU A 386 6.32 -14.79 -9.54
CA LEU A 386 4.99 -15.35 -9.31
C LEU A 386 4.92 -16.01 -7.94
N TYR A 387 3.72 -16.03 -7.36
CA TYR A 387 3.48 -16.64 -6.06
C TYR A 387 3.36 -18.17 -6.12
N ASP A 388 2.77 -18.66 -7.19
CA ASP A 388 2.41 -20.06 -7.42
C ASP A 388 2.68 -20.43 -8.89
N ASP A 389 2.91 -21.72 -9.16
CA ASP A 389 3.05 -22.23 -10.52
C ASP A 389 1.77 -21.94 -11.31
N THR A 390 1.91 -21.42 -12.54
CA THR A 390 0.79 -20.85 -13.28
C THR A 390 0.89 -21.12 -14.77
N TYR A 391 -0.24 -21.48 -15.39
CA TYR A 391 -0.42 -21.45 -16.84
C TYR A 391 -0.71 -20.01 -17.31
N LEU A 392 0.15 -19.44 -18.15
CA LEU A 392 0.02 -18.09 -18.69
C LEU A 392 -0.52 -18.11 -20.12
N ASP A 393 -1.48 -17.23 -20.41
CA ASP A 393 -2.01 -17.02 -21.76
C ASP A 393 -1.23 -15.85 -22.39
N ILE A 394 -0.26 -16.18 -23.23
CA ILE A 394 0.65 -15.22 -23.86
C ILE A 394 0.43 -15.25 -25.36
N LYS A 395 0.15 -14.09 -25.95
CA LYS A 395 -0.10 -13.94 -27.39
C LYS A 395 0.65 -12.74 -27.94
N PHE A 396 1.35 -12.95 -29.04
CA PHE A 396 2.10 -11.92 -29.76
C PHE A 396 1.35 -11.54 -31.04
N GLN A 397 1.23 -10.25 -31.31
CA GLN A 397 0.61 -9.74 -32.53
C GLN A 397 1.26 -8.42 -32.93
N GLY A 398 2.11 -8.44 -33.96
CA GLY A 398 2.86 -7.26 -34.40
C GLY A 398 3.75 -6.72 -33.29
N ASP A 399 3.59 -5.44 -32.95
CA ASP A 399 4.28 -4.75 -31.86
C ASP A 399 3.57 -4.87 -30.50
N THR A 400 2.66 -5.83 -30.36
CA THR A 400 1.78 -5.96 -29.18
C THR A 400 1.89 -7.36 -28.56
N ILE A 401 1.96 -7.41 -27.24
CA ILE A 401 1.89 -8.63 -26.43
C ILE A 401 0.66 -8.57 -25.52
N TYR A 402 -0.22 -9.55 -25.62
CA TYR A 402 -1.17 -9.89 -24.55
C TYR A 402 -0.47 -10.84 -23.58
N PHE A 403 -0.21 -10.36 -22.37
CA PHE A 403 0.57 -11.08 -21.37
C PHE A 403 -0.33 -11.40 -20.18
N HIS A 404 -1.16 -12.43 -20.34
CA HIS A 404 -2.11 -12.97 -19.36
C HIS A 404 -3.17 -11.97 -18.84
N LYS A 405 -4.19 -12.51 -18.19
CA LYS A 405 -5.24 -11.70 -17.56
C LYS A 405 -4.76 -11.18 -16.21
N ASP A 406 -5.21 -9.98 -15.83
CA ASP A 406 -4.86 -9.33 -14.56
C ASP A 406 -5.70 -9.84 -13.37
N ASP A 407 -5.82 -11.17 -13.24
CA ASP A 407 -6.43 -11.87 -12.11
C ASP A 407 -5.47 -12.85 -11.41
N THR A 408 -4.20 -12.89 -11.86
CA THR A 408 -3.08 -13.53 -11.17
C THR A 408 -2.14 -12.45 -10.62
N PRO A 409 -1.79 -12.46 -9.31
CA PRO A 409 -0.93 -11.44 -8.75
C PRO A 409 0.55 -11.67 -9.06
N ILE A 410 1.27 -10.59 -9.34
CA ILE A 410 2.74 -10.59 -9.52
C ILE A 410 3.40 -10.08 -8.23
N HIS A 411 4.38 -10.82 -7.71
CA HIS A 411 5.14 -10.48 -6.51
C HIS A 411 6.25 -9.46 -6.81
N SER A 412 7.24 -9.82 -7.62
CA SER A 412 8.34 -8.94 -8.04
C SER A 412 8.27 -8.61 -9.54
N ASN A 413 9.05 -7.61 -9.98
CA ASN A 413 9.01 -7.15 -11.37
C ASN A 413 9.24 -8.30 -12.36
N ILE A 414 8.43 -8.29 -13.42
CA ILE A 414 8.68 -9.00 -14.67
C ILE A 414 9.19 -7.98 -15.68
N THR A 415 10.08 -8.37 -16.58
CA THR A 415 10.61 -7.47 -17.63
C THR A 415 9.97 -7.80 -18.96
N LEU A 416 9.44 -6.78 -19.64
CA LEU A 416 9.12 -6.85 -21.06
C LEU A 416 10.19 -6.12 -21.87
N GLY A 417 10.61 -6.70 -22.99
CA GLY A 417 11.57 -6.15 -23.93
C GLY A 417 10.97 -6.04 -25.33
N PHE A 418 11.29 -4.96 -26.04
CA PHE A 418 10.88 -4.70 -27.41
C PHE A 418 12.10 -4.30 -28.22
N ASN A 419 12.29 -4.97 -29.37
CA ASN A 419 13.21 -4.54 -30.41
C ASN A 419 12.56 -3.42 -31.22
N VAL A 420 13.26 -2.31 -31.36
CA VAL A 420 12.81 -1.12 -32.08
C VAL A 420 13.74 -0.75 -33.24
N SER A 421 14.55 -1.69 -33.74
CA SER A 421 15.50 -1.47 -34.84
C SER A 421 14.83 -0.95 -36.12
N ASP A 422 13.56 -1.28 -36.32
CA ASP A 422 12.80 -0.90 -37.50
C ASP A 422 12.33 0.57 -37.48
N TYR A 423 12.50 1.26 -36.33
CA TYR A 423 12.10 2.66 -36.15
C TYR A 423 13.31 3.61 -36.27
N PRO A 424 13.18 4.74 -36.99
CA PRO A 424 14.18 5.79 -37.01
C PRO A 424 14.53 6.31 -35.61
N GLN A 425 15.77 6.77 -35.40
CA GLN A 425 16.23 7.24 -34.09
C GLN A 425 15.35 8.37 -33.52
N GLU A 426 14.94 9.33 -34.35
CA GLU A 426 14.09 10.45 -33.94
C GLU A 426 12.71 9.98 -33.44
N GLU A 427 12.16 8.91 -34.03
CA GLU A 427 10.91 8.32 -33.55
C GLU A 427 11.10 7.57 -32.24
N ARG A 428 12.21 6.81 -32.12
CA ARG A 428 12.55 6.09 -30.90
C ARG A 428 12.68 7.02 -29.69
N GLU A 429 13.16 8.23 -29.87
CA GLU A 429 13.22 9.24 -28.80
C GLU A 429 11.83 9.58 -28.24
N LYS A 430 10.80 9.53 -29.08
CA LYS A 430 9.40 9.84 -28.74
C LYS A 430 8.55 8.62 -28.39
N MET A 431 9.09 7.42 -28.55
CA MET A 431 8.37 6.17 -28.29
C MET A 431 8.57 5.64 -26.86
N PHE A 432 7.65 4.83 -26.37
CA PHE A 432 7.73 4.15 -25.07
C PHE A 432 6.88 2.88 -25.09
N ILE A 433 7.08 1.99 -24.11
CA ILE A 433 6.23 0.82 -23.91
C ILE A 433 4.99 1.25 -23.12
N ALA A 434 3.82 1.05 -23.70
CA ALA A 434 2.53 1.38 -23.12
C ALA A 434 1.77 0.14 -22.67
N ARG A 435 0.98 0.27 -21.60
CA ARG A 435 -0.08 -0.70 -21.28
C ARG A 435 -1.38 -0.20 -21.87
N LEU A 436 -2.13 -1.07 -22.55
CA LEU A 436 -3.43 -0.72 -23.10
C LEU A 436 -4.52 -0.87 -22.03
N GLY A 437 -5.23 0.22 -21.78
CA GLY A 437 -6.41 0.25 -20.92
C GLY A 437 -7.70 -0.06 -21.68
N TYR A 438 -8.83 0.21 -21.03
CA TYR A 438 -10.16 0.10 -21.63
C TYR A 438 -10.25 0.93 -22.92
N GLY A 439 -10.78 0.32 -23.99
CA GLY A 439 -10.90 0.96 -25.30
C GLY A 439 -9.57 1.16 -26.04
N GLY A 440 -8.50 0.44 -25.66
CA GLY A 440 -7.21 0.50 -26.34
C GLY A 440 -6.40 1.77 -26.08
N ARG A 441 -6.75 2.55 -25.04
CA ARG A 441 -6.02 3.77 -24.69
C ARG A 441 -4.65 3.41 -24.12
N PRO A 442 -3.54 3.91 -24.69
CA PRO A 442 -2.21 3.68 -24.15
C PRO A 442 -2.02 4.43 -22.83
N SER A 443 -1.37 3.77 -21.88
CA SER A 443 -0.91 4.37 -20.64
C SER A 443 0.60 4.23 -20.54
N TYR A 444 1.28 5.30 -20.17
CA TYR A 444 2.73 5.33 -20.04
C TYR A 444 3.24 4.31 -19.03
N ASN A 445 4.23 3.52 -19.42
CA ASN A 445 5.10 2.82 -18.48
C ASN A 445 6.54 3.34 -18.64
N SER A 446 7.24 3.45 -17.51
CA SER A 446 8.65 3.81 -17.51
C SER A 446 9.42 2.86 -18.41
N THR A 447 10.08 3.42 -19.43
CA THR A 447 10.75 2.67 -20.48
C THR A 447 12.24 3.00 -20.47
N THR A 448 13.06 1.99 -20.21
CA THR A 448 14.51 2.10 -20.36
C THR A 448 14.88 1.87 -21.83
N LYS A 449 15.52 2.86 -22.45
CA LYS A 449 15.94 2.83 -23.85
C LYS A 449 17.46 2.62 -23.92
N LYS A 450 17.91 1.56 -24.60
CA LYS A 450 19.34 1.26 -24.83
C LYS A 450 19.55 0.78 -26.26
N GLY A 451 20.09 1.65 -27.11
CA GLY A 451 20.25 1.36 -28.54
C GLY A 451 18.91 1.01 -29.19
N ASP A 452 18.82 -0.15 -29.81
CA ASP A 452 17.61 -0.66 -30.48
C ASP A 452 16.68 -1.44 -29.54
N ARG A 453 16.88 -1.35 -28.22
CA ARG A 453 16.12 -2.12 -27.24
C ARG A 453 15.42 -1.24 -26.22
N PHE A 454 14.10 -1.40 -26.14
CA PHE A 454 13.27 -0.82 -25.09
C PHE A 454 12.91 -1.89 -24.07
N THR A 455 12.91 -1.53 -22.79
CA THR A 455 12.51 -2.45 -21.71
C THR A 455 11.67 -1.74 -20.67
N THR A 456 10.73 -2.46 -20.06
CA THR A 456 9.93 -1.96 -18.94
C THR A 456 9.73 -3.04 -17.88
N GLY A 457 9.65 -2.63 -16.61
CA GLY A 457 9.34 -3.51 -15.49
C GLY A 457 7.84 -3.43 -15.17
N ILE A 458 7.16 -4.57 -15.17
CA ILE A 458 5.73 -4.68 -14.91
C ILE A 458 5.45 -5.47 -13.63
N ARG A 459 4.33 -5.14 -12.96
CA ARG A 459 3.78 -5.89 -11.81
C ARG A 459 2.28 -6.15 -11.95
N THR A 460 1.78 -6.05 -13.17
CA THR A 460 0.38 -6.17 -13.53
C THR A 460 0.34 -6.86 -14.89
N PHE A 461 -0.50 -7.87 -15.05
CA PHE A 461 -0.68 -8.52 -16.35
C PHE A 461 -1.57 -7.67 -17.27
N GLY A 462 -1.64 -8.02 -18.55
CA GLY A 462 -2.47 -7.35 -19.55
C GLY A 462 -1.78 -7.15 -20.89
N THR A 463 -2.27 -6.20 -21.67
CA THR A 463 -1.78 -5.95 -23.03
C THR A 463 -0.78 -4.79 -23.05
N TYR A 464 0.36 -5.00 -23.70
CA TYR A 464 1.45 -4.04 -23.84
C TYR A 464 1.84 -3.85 -25.30
N THR A 465 2.21 -2.63 -25.68
CA THR A 465 2.57 -2.26 -27.06
C THR A 465 3.56 -1.08 -27.07
N LEU A 466 4.10 -0.73 -28.23
CA LEU A 466 4.84 0.51 -28.44
C LEU A 466 3.87 1.67 -28.72
N ALA A 467 4.02 2.78 -28.00
CA ALA A 467 3.28 4.01 -28.25
C ALA A 467 4.26 5.17 -28.49
N LYS A 468 3.77 6.27 -29.08
CA LYS A 468 4.56 7.46 -29.38
C LYS A 468 3.87 8.71 -28.84
N ASP A 469 4.64 9.60 -28.24
CA ASP A 469 4.20 10.91 -27.77
C ASP A 469 5.05 12.03 -28.39
N THR A 470 4.41 12.90 -29.16
CA THR A 470 5.07 14.03 -29.84
C THR A 470 4.54 15.38 -29.38
N ARG A 471 3.59 15.42 -28.45
CA ARG A 471 2.95 16.67 -28.04
C ARG A 471 3.63 17.19 -26.77
N PRO A 472 4.12 18.43 -26.75
CA PRO A 472 4.73 18.98 -25.56
C PRO A 472 3.68 19.29 -24.49
N PRO A 473 4.07 19.28 -23.20
CA PRO A 473 3.19 19.70 -22.11
C PRO A 473 2.63 21.10 -22.31
N SER A 474 1.44 21.36 -21.78
CA SER A 474 0.86 22.70 -21.71
C SER A 474 1.23 23.41 -20.40
N ILE A 475 1.45 24.73 -20.48
CA ILE A 475 1.71 25.60 -19.32
C ILE A 475 0.72 26.77 -19.37
N THR A 476 -0.07 26.96 -18.31
CA THR A 476 -1.12 27.99 -18.28
C THR A 476 -1.08 28.76 -16.96
N PRO A 477 -0.91 30.10 -16.97
CA PRO A 477 -1.00 30.90 -15.74
C PRO A 477 -2.43 30.85 -15.17
N VAL A 478 -2.56 30.76 -13.85
CA VAL A 478 -3.86 30.60 -13.18
C VAL A 478 -4.34 31.91 -12.55
N ASN A 479 -3.49 32.58 -11.78
CA ASN A 479 -3.87 33.74 -10.97
C ASN A 479 -3.13 35.05 -11.36
N PHE A 480 -2.53 35.08 -12.55
CA PHE A 480 -1.85 36.26 -13.09
C PHE A 480 -1.88 36.27 -14.62
N LYS A 481 -1.51 37.40 -15.21
CA LYS A 481 -1.32 37.59 -16.65
C LYS A 481 0.02 38.29 -16.91
N ASN A 482 0.54 38.16 -18.12
CA ASN A 482 1.74 38.90 -18.53
C ASN A 482 1.51 40.42 -18.40
N GLY A 483 2.48 41.12 -17.80
CA GLY A 483 2.44 42.55 -17.49
C GLY A 483 1.58 42.95 -16.28
N GLN A 484 1.00 41.99 -15.54
CA GLN A 484 0.07 42.30 -14.45
C GLN A 484 0.78 42.68 -13.14
N TRP A 485 0.23 43.67 -12.43
CA TRP A 485 0.53 43.91 -11.02
C TRP A 485 -0.19 42.89 -10.14
N ILE A 486 0.57 42.09 -9.38
CA ILE A 486 0.04 41.00 -8.57
C ILE A 486 0.38 41.11 -7.08
N SER A 487 0.74 42.29 -6.58
CA SER A 487 1.10 42.52 -5.16
C SER A 487 0.09 41.96 -4.13
N GLY A 488 -1.20 41.90 -4.49
CA GLY A 488 -2.24 41.33 -3.62
C GLY A 488 -2.25 39.80 -3.54
N ASN A 489 -1.57 39.09 -4.45
CA ASN A 489 -1.52 37.63 -4.44
C ASN A 489 -0.51 37.14 -3.40
N SER A 490 -0.89 36.20 -2.54
CA SER A 490 0.07 35.51 -1.66
C SER A 490 0.89 34.42 -2.39
N THR A 491 0.39 33.96 -3.54
CA THR A 491 1.01 32.89 -4.34
C THR A 491 1.06 33.20 -5.83
N LEU A 492 1.98 32.53 -6.53
CA LEU A 492 2.02 32.43 -7.99
C LEU A 492 1.62 31.00 -8.37
N VAL A 493 0.57 30.86 -9.18
CA VAL A 493 0.00 29.55 -9.53
C VAL A 493 -0.01 29.37 -11.04
N ILE A 494 0.50 28.22 -11.49
CA ILE A 494 0.55 27.80 -12.90
C ILE A 494 -0.01 26.39 -12.99
N ARG A 495 -0.82 26.13 -14.01
CA ARG A 495 -1.28 24.79 -14.37
C ARG A 495 -0.33 24.18 -15.40
N ILE A 496 0.07 22.95 -15.19
CA ILE A 496 0.89 22.16 -16.12
C ILE A 496 0.17 20.85 -16.43
N ALA A 497 0.08 20.47 -17.70
CA ALA A 497 -0.58 19.22 -18.08
C ALA A 497 0.09 18.57 -19.28
N ASP A 498 0.13 17.25 -19.26
CA ASP A 498 0.54 16.39 -20.36
C ASP A 498 -0.60 15.45 -20.71
N ASP A 499 -0.71 15.05 -21.98
CA ASP A 499 -1.84 14.31 -22.50
C ASP A 499 -1.58 12.82 -22.75
N LEU A 500 -0.34 12.34 -22.57
CA LEU A 500 0.00 10.94 -22.79
C LEU A 500 1.14 10.43 -21.91
N SER A 501 2.38 10.89 -22.10
CA SER A 501 3.54 10.34 -21.41
C SER A 501 3.69 10.78 -19.95
N GLY A 502 2.98 11.82 -19.53
CA GLY A 502 3.04 12.41 -18.20
C GLY A 502 4.21 13.36 -18.00
N ILE A 503 4.16 14.16 -16.94
CA ILE A 503 5.20 15.14 -16.61
C ILE A 503 6.41 14.43 -15.96
N LYS A 504 7.61 14.69 -16.48
CA LYS A 504 8.87 14.20 -15.92
C LYS A 504 9.51 15.20 -14.98
N SER A 505 9.56 16.46 -15.39
CA SER A 505 10.26 17.50 -14.64
C SER A 505 9.73 18.89 -14.95
N TYR A 506 9.91 19.80 -14.01
CA TYR A 506 9.65 21.22 -14.19
C TYR A 506 10.74 22.04 -13.51
N ARG A 507 10.97 23.26 -13.99
CA ARG A 507 11.85 24.24 -13.33
C ARG A 507 11.31 25.64 -13.55
N ALA A 508 11.31 26.45 -12.50
CA ALA A 508 10.88 27.85 -12.56
C ALA A 508 11.97 28.79 -12.05
N THR A 509 12.11 29.94 -12.71
CA THR A 509 12.98 31.02 -12.26
C THR A 509 12.27 32.36 -12.33
N VAL A 510 12.61 33.26 -11.41
CA VAL A 510 12.28 34.68 -11.49
C VAL A 510 13.57 35.48 -11.54
N ASN A 511 13.72 36.34 -12.53
CA ASN A 511 14.94 37.14 -12.75
C ASN A 511 16.22 36.26 -12.80
N GLY A 512 16.09 35.07 -13.41
CA GLY A 512 17.17 34.08 -13.52
C GLY A 512 17.46 33.27 -12.26
N LYS A 513 16.85 33.60 -11.10
CA LYS A 513 17.01 32.86 -9.84
C LYS A 513 15.94 31.79 -9.70
N PHE A 514 16.30 30.60 -9.23
CA PHE A 514 15.36 29.52 -8.95
C PHE A 514 14.29 29.95 -7.95
N ILE A 515 13.04 29.57 -8.22
CA ILE A 515 11.95 29.66 -7.26
C ILE A 515 11.36 28.27 -7.01
N LEU A 516 11.12 27.96 -5.74
CA LEU A 516 10.51 26.70 -5.35
C LEU A 516 9.04 26.68 -5.80
N MET A 517 8.69 25.67 -6.61
CA MET A 517 7.32 25.39 -7.02
C MET A 517 6.87 24.06 -6.43
N GLU A 518 5.85 24.09 -5.57
CA GLU A 518 5.17 22.90 -5.06
C GLU A 518 4.19 22.38 -6.12
N TYR A 519 4.39 21.14 -6.58
CA TYR A 519 3.51 20.51 -7.56
C TYR A 519 2.44 19.65 -6.87
N GLU A 520 1.18 20.04 -7.04
CA GLU A 520 0.01 19.27 -6.64
C GLU A 520 -0.54 18.53 -7.87
N TYR A 521 -0.14 17.26 -8.00
CA TYR A 521 -0.44 16.44 -9.17
C TYR A 521 -1.95 16.17 -9.34
N LYS A 522 -2.75 16.20 -8.26
CA LYS A 522 -4.20 15.98 -8.35
C LYS A 522 -4.91 17.14 -9.06
N ASN A 523 -4.35 18.34 -8.94
CA ASN A 523 -4.90 19.57 -9.53
C ASN A 523 -4.09 20.05 -10.74
N ASN A 524 -2.98 19.38 -11.06
CA ASN A 524 -2.05 19.75 -12.12
C ASN A 524 -1.46 21.16 -11.94
N THR A 525 -1.20 21.58 -10.69
CA THR A 525 -0.77 22.95 -10.38
C THR A 525 0.61 23.02 -9.74
N LEU A 526 1.44 23.93 -10.23
CA LEU A 526 2.66 24.43 -9.60
C LEU A 526 2.35 25.70 -8.81
N THR A 527 2.72 25.74 -7.53
CA THR A 527 2.50 26.89 -6.65
C THR A 527 3.80 27.37 -6.02
N HIS A 528 4.10 28.66 -6.15
CA HIS A 528 5.14 29.34 -5.38
C HIS A 528 4.50 30.27 -4.35
N LYS A 529 5.03 30.28 -3.12
CA LYS A 529 4.60 31.18 -2.05
C LYS A 529 5.53 32.40 -2.01
N PHE A 530 4.99 33.61 -2.17
CA PHE A 530 5.82 34.82 -2.11
C PHE A 530 6.42 35.09 -0.72
N SER A 531 5.87 34.46 0.33
CA SER A 531 6.44 34.46 1.68
C SER A 531 7.83 33.82 1.76
N ASP A 532 8.27 33.09 0.73
CA ASP A 532 9.61 32.50 0.68
C ASP A 532 10.69 33.59 0.53
N GLY A 533 10.32 34.82 0.15
CA GLY A 533 11.22 35.98 0.17
C GLY A 533 12.27 36.01 -0.93
N VAL A 534 12.17 35.14 -1.94
CA VAL A 534 13.11 35.08 -3.08
C VAL A 534 12.75 36.05 -4.21
N VAL A 535 11.48 36.45 -4.28
CA VAL A 535 10.95 37.39 -5.28
C VAL A 535 10.73 38.75 -4.64
N THR A 536 11.73 39.64 -4.74
CA THR A 536 11.76 40.93 -4.03
C THR A 536 11.76 42.15 -4.95
N ASP A 537 12.02 41.96 -6.24
CA ASP A 537 12.12 43.06 -7.20
C ASP A 537 10.73 43.59 -7.57
N THR A 538 10.65 44.84 -8.05
CA THR A 538 9.38 45.41 -8.52
C THR A 538 8.93 44.78 -9.83
N GLU A 539 9.86 44.59 -10.76
CA GLU A 539 9.65 43.93 -12.05
C GLU A 539 10.29 42.54 -12.02
N ASN A 540 9.51 41.53 -12.39
CA ASN A 540 9.89 40.13 -12.23
C ASN A 540 9.64 39.36 -13.51
N ASN A 541 10.71 38.80 -14.09
CA ASN A 541 10.68 37.99 -15.29
C ASN A 541 10.63 36.51 -14.91
N LEU A 542 9.43 35.93 -15.02
CA LEU A 542 9.18 34.52 -14.81
C LEU A 542 9.54 33.71 -16.04
N LYS A 543 10.22 32.58 -15.82
CA LYS A 543 10.41 31.52 -16.81
C LYS A 543 10.07 30.19 -16.18
N VAL A 544 9.21 29.40 -16.83
CA VAL A 544 8.84 28.05 -16.42
C VAL A 544 9.08 27.09 -17.57
N ILE A 545 9.83 26.03 -17.31
CA ILE A 545 10.11 24.95 -18.27
C ILE A 545 9.46 23.68 -17.73
N VAL A 546 8.75 22.96 -18.58
CA VAL A 546 8.11 21.68 -18.24
C VAL A 546 8.45 20.67 -19.33
N THR A 547 8.87 19.47 -18.91
CA THR A 547 9.30 18.38 -19.77
C THR A 547 8.53 17.12 -19.44
N ASP A 548 8.05 16.41 -20.46
CA ASP A 548 7.37 15.13 -20.32
C ASP A 548 8.34 13.93 -20.21
N ASN A 549 7.80 12.72 -20.08
CA ASN A 549 8.60 11.51 -19.94
C ASN A 549 9.33 11.04 -21.21
N VAL A 550 9.04 11.63 -22.38
CA VAL A 550 9.73 11.35 -23.65
C VAL A 550 10.55 12.54 -24.17
N GLY A 551 10.71 13.57 -23.34
CA GLY A 551 11.55 14.74 -23.60
C GLY A 551 10.91 15.86 -24.42
N ASN A 552 9.60 15.83 -24.71
CA ASN A 552 8.94 17.03 -25.24
C ASN A 552 8.91 18.09 -24.14
N SER A 553 9.21 19.35 -24.51
CA SER A 553 9.34 20.43 -23.53
C SER A 553 8.61 21.68 -24.00
N SER A 554 8.01 22.37 -23.03
CA SER A 554 7.41 23.69 -23.20
C SER A 554 8.09 24.71 -22.30
N THR A 555 8.20 25.94 -22.78
CA THR A 555 8.69 27.08 -22.01
C THR A 555 7.61 28.16 -21.99
N TYR A 556 7.31 28.68 -20.80
CA TYR A 556 6.44 29.82 -20.60
C TYR A 556 7.24 30.96 -19.97
N GLU A 557 7.16 32.15 -20.58
CA GLU A 557 7.80 33.36 -20.09
C GLU A 557 6.75 34.46 -19.91
N ALA A 558 6.84 35.19 -18.80
CA ALA A 558 5.97 36.33 -18.51
C ALA A 558 6.65 37.30 -17.54
N THR A 559 6.37 38.58 -17.71
CA THR A 559 6.74 39.62 -16.76
C THR A 559 5.56 39.89 -15.83
N PHE A 560 5.79 40.06 -14.54
CA PHE A 560 4.79 40.53 -13.58
C PHE A 560 5.39 41.57 -12.63
N PHE A 561 4.53 42.40 -12.05
CA PHE A 561 4.95 43.48 -11.14
C PHE A 561 4.45 43.23 -9.71
N ARG A 562 5.29 43.55 -8.72
CA ARG A 562 4.98 43.45 -7.28
C ARG A 562 5.62 44.60 -6.52
N LYS A 563 5.19 44.84 -5.29
CA LYS A 563 5.78 45.82 -4.35
C LYS A 563 5.49 45.40 -2.93
#